data_AF-A0A8B8F7S6-F1
#
_entry.id   AF-A0A8B8F7S6-F1
#
_cell.length_a   1.000
_cell.length_b   1.000
_cell.length_c   1.000
_cell.angle_alpha   90.00
_cell.angle_beta   90.00
_cell.angle_gamma   90.00
#
_symmetry.space_group_name_H-M   'P 1'
#
loop_
_entity.id
_entity.type
_entity.pdbx_description
1 polymer ?
#
loop_
_entity_poly.entity_id
_entity_poly.type
_entity_poly.pdbx_seq_one_letter_code
_entity_poly.pdbx_strand_id
1 'polypeptide(L)'
;MRNRLCGILIKDELFKTKGANKIEKTQFSKIANGIEEFFPSENKYVYSIPYYKEGNKVSPNRGKLYDKYCNLKNEIKKIYFQSNKKHNKDNEVFINEEDSINWLKHNIEPEIILHQLWAETAHYRNTKLINENAIHKYPALKKAIGHILIDMDFSHLFPSKDQYLLQKFDVFKNKLKTYFKGQLNLNVFEQNIIKKIILPAKLGNDDLATIQILPYLFKPVNIKIPKKTANEDNQKTIKYCMQKPSKLEQASAVIVNITNSNDIKTTHEQKVNRAFINNLTVQPYIAIVGNIEDASSIMNYYTVIDNIYFETPIKALDICFKSFHALNLNYPPEAEQVWWFIQGYFFEIANVHKKKFVTVQTLAKDLQ
;
A
#
# COMPACT_ATOMS: atom_id res chain seq x y z
N MET A 1 21.49 20.73 16.51
CA MET A 1 21.95 19.82 15.44
C MET A 1 22.14 18.38 15.93
N ARG A 2 23.15 18.11 16.78
CA ARG A 2 23.51 16.75 17.26
C ARG A 2 22.35 15.87 17.77
N ASN A 3 21.44 16.43 18.58
CA ASN A 3 20.30 15.67 19.14
C ASN A 3 19.27 15.29 18.08
N ARG A 4 19.07 16.12 17.05
CA ARG A 4 18.16 15.85 15.93
C ARG A 4 18.75 14.75 15.04
N LEU A 5 20.05 14.83 14.75
CA LEU A 5 20.80 13.78 14.04
C LEU A 5 20.71 12.43 14.76
N CYS A 6 21.01 12.38 16.06
CA CYS A 6 20.87 11.17 16.86
C CYS A 6 19.44 10.63 16.85
N GLY A 7 18.44 11.52 16.88
CA GLY A 7 17.03 11.15 16.80
C GLY A 7 16.67 10.46 15.49
N ILE A 8 17.19 10.94 14.35
CA ILE A 8 16.93 10.35 13.03
C ILE A 8 17.63 9.00 12.91
N LEU A 9 18.92 8.93 13.26
CA LEU A 9 19.73 7.72 13.12
C LEU A 9 19.23 6.56 14.00
N ILE A 10 18.86 6.85 15.25
CA ILE A 10 18.31 5.81 16.15
C ILE A 10 16.94 5.32 15.68
N LYS A 11 16.11 6.18 15.09
CA LYS A 11 14.82 5.76 14.52
C LYS A 11 15.02 4.86 13.31
N ASP A 12 15.87 5.26 12.36
CA ASP A 12 16.19 4.47 11.17
C ASP A 12 16.77 3.09 11.53
N GLU A 13 17.68 3.04 12.52
CA GLU A 13 18.27 1.79 12.97
C GLU A 13 17.25 0.84 13.61
N LEU A 14 16.30 1.39 14.40
CA LEU A 14 15.19 0.61 14.95
C LEU A 14 14.27 0.06 13.87
N PHE A 15 14.02 0.81 12.79
CA PHE A 15 13.21 0.36 11.66
C PHE A 15 13.86 -0.77 10.85
N LYS A 16 15.20 -0.78 10.73
CA LYS A 16 15.95 -1.82 10.01
C LYS A 16 15.96 -3.15 10.74
N THR A 17 15.96 -3.15 12.07
CA THR A 17 15.90 -4.38 12.88
C THR A 17 14.49 -4.97 12.91
N LYS A 18 14.16 -5.82 11.92
CA LYS A 18 12.87 -6.55 11.81
C LYS A 18 12.48 -7.25 13.13
N GLY A 19 11.57 -6.66 13.90
CA GLY A 19 10.87 -7.28 15.03
C GLY A 19 11.62 -7.40 16.37
N ALA A 20 12.89 -7.00 16.47
CA ALA A 20 13.68 -7.20 17.70
C ALA A 20 13.67 -6.00 18.68
N ASN A 21 13.23 -4.81 18.24
CA ASN A 21 13.15 -3.59 19.07
C ASN A 21 14.44 -3.25 19.85
N LYS A 22 15.58 -3.69 19.32
CA LYS A 22 16.86 -3.68 20.02
C LYS A 22 17.96 -3.41 19.01
N ILE A 23 18.67 -2.32 19.28
CA ILE A 23 19.91 -1.99 18.57
C ILE A 23 21.05 -2.76 19.28
N GLU A 24 21.84 -3.50 18.51
CA GLU A 24 23.04 -4.15 19.03
C GLU A 24 24.05 -3.12 19.54
N LYS A 25 24.78 -3.46 20.60
CA LYS A 25 25.75 -2.53 21.22
C LYS A 25 26.84 -2.08 20.24
N THR A 26 27.26 -2.99 19.37
CA THR A 26 28.25 -2.76 18.30
C THR A 26 27.78 -1.74 17.26
N GLN A 27 26.47 -1.61 17.07
CA GLN A 27 25.89 -0.73 16.06
C GLN A 27 26.02 0.74 16.43
N PHE A 28 25.94 1.08 17.73
CA PHE A 28 26.17 2.46 18.20
C PHE A 28 27.57 2.95 17.86
N SER A 29 28.58 2.09 17.96
CA SER A 29 29.97 2.41 17.61
C SER A 29 30.14 2.58 16.10
N LYS A 30 29.47 1.76 15.28
CA LYS A 30 29.47 1.92 13.81
C LYS A 30 28.87 3.26 13.40
N ILE A 31 27.71 3.62 13.96
CA ILE A 31 27.05 4.90 13.66
C ILE A 31 27.94 6.08 14.10
N ALA A 32 28.54 6.00 15.29
CA ALA A 32 29.43 7.07 15.79
C ALA A 32 30.67 7.27 14.89
N ASN A 33 31.26 6.19 14.37
CA ASN A 33 32.36 6.26 13.41
C ASN A 33 31.90 6.90 12.09
N GLY A 34 30.74 6.53 11.57
CA GLY A 34 30.19 7.15 10.37
C GLY A 34 29.91 8.65 10.55
N ILE A 35 29.44 9.08 11.72
CA ILE A 35 29.25 10.52 12.00
C ILE A 35 30.58 11.28 11.94
N GLU A 36 31.66 10.74 12.52
CA GLU A 36 32.99 11.35 12.47
C GLU A 36 33.56 11.39 11.04
N GLU A 37 33.25 10.37 10.22
CA GLU A 37 33.64 10.32 8.80
C GLU A 37 32.91 11.37 7.95
N PHE A 38 31.59 11.50 8.09
CA PHE A 38 30.79 12.46 7.33
C PHE A 38 30.86 13.90 7.86
N PHE A 39 31.21 14.07 9.14
CA PHE A 39 31.32 15.36 9.80
C PHE A 39 32.66 15.42 10.57
N PRO A 40 33.79 15.77 9.92
CA PRO A 40 35.11 15.76 10.56
C PRO A 40 35.27 16.69 11.77
N SER A 41 34.37 17.67 11.94
CA SER A 41 34.30 18.55 13.10
C SER A 41 33.58 17.94 14.31
N GLU A 42 32.97 16.76 14.14
CA GLU A 42 32.31 15.99 15.18
C GLU A 42 33.26 14.91 15.72
N ASN A 43 33.11 14.56 17.01
CA ASN A 43 33.94 13.56 17.66
C ASN A 43 33.07 12.35 18.02
N LYS A 44 33.47 11.15 17.59
CA LYS A 44 32.67 9.91 17.79
C LYS A 44 32.35 9.62 19.26
N TYR A 45 33.22 9.99 20.21
CA TYR A 45 33.02 9.75 21.64
C TYR A 45 31.88 10.60 22.23
N VAL A 46 31.45 11.67 21.55
CA VAL A 46 30.23 12.42 21.89
C VAL A 46 28.97 11.57 21.63
N TYR A 47 29.04 10.67 20.66
CA TYR A 47 27.90 9.90 20.16
C TYR A 47 27.82 8.50 20.76
N SER A 48 28.96 7.83 20.94
CA SER A 48 29.02 6.50 21.54
C SER A 48 30.35 6.26 22.27
N ILE A 49 30.25 5.84 23.52
CA ILE A 49 31.33 5.28 24.34
C ILE A 49 30.82 3.90 24.78
N PRO A 50 31.45 2.80 24.32
CA PRO A 50 31.00 1.46 24.65
C PRO A 50 31.31 1.11 26.12
N TYR A 51 30.62 0.10 26.61
CA TYR A 51 30.84 -0.48 27.92
C TYR A 51 32.28 -1.00 28.03
N TYR A 52 32.94 -0.65 29.13
CA TYR A 52 34.28 -1.08 29.45
C TYR A 52 34.33 -1.63 30.87
N LYS A 53 34.96 -2.79 31.07
CA LYS A 53 35.25 -3.34 32.39
C LYS A 53 36.66 -3.90 32.40
N GLU A 54 37.47 -3.36 33.30
CA GLU A 54 38.82 -3.85 33.56
C GLU A 54 39.04 -3.87 35.09
N GLY A 55 39.16 -5.07 35.65
CA GLY A 55 39.19 -5.27 37.09
C GLY A 55 37.98 -4.64 37.79
N ASN A 56 38.25 -3.71 38.71
CA ASN A 56 37.23 -2.96 39.46
C ASN A 56 36.73 -1.69 38.75
N LYS A 57 37.33 -1.29 37.61
CA LYS A 57 36.90 -0.12 36.85
C LYS A 57 35.84 -0.51 35.84
N VAL A 58 34.64 0.06 35.98
CA VAL A 58 33.50 -0.16 35.08
C VAL A 58 33.06 1.19 34.49
N SER A 59 33.03 1.29 33.16
CA SER A 59 32.39 2.38 32.43
C SER A 59 31.15 1.84 31.70
N PRO A 60 29.94 2.37 31.97
CA PRO A 60 28.75 1.97 31.23
C PRO A 60 28.77 2.51 29.79
N ASN A 61 27.88 1.99 28.94
CA ASN A 61 27.60 2.63 27.65
C ASN A 61 27.15 4.08 27.88
N ARG A 62 27.77 5.04 27.19
CA ARG A 62 27.45 6.48 27.26
C ARG A 62 27.43 7.11 25.87
N GLY A 63 26.85 8.30 25.75
CA GLY A 63 26.86 9.09 24.52
C GLY A 63 25.47 9.29 23.95
N LYS A 64 25.34 10.33 23.11
CA LYS A 64 24.04 10.85 22.65
C LYS A 64 23.17 9.83 21.94
N LEU A 65 23.76 8.88 21.21
CA LEU A 65 23.02 7.83 20.52
C LEU A 65 22.39 6.85 21.53
N TYR A 66 23.17 6.43 22.53
CA TYR A 66 22.70 5.52 23.58
C TYR A 66 21.66 6.20 24.49
N ASP A 67 21.90 7.46 24.86
CA ASP A 67 20.96 8.25 25.66
C ASP A 67 19.63 8.42 24.92
N LYS A 68 19.68 8.69 23.60
CA LYS A 68 18.47 8.83 22.79
C LYS A 68 17.72 7.51 22.67
N TYR A 69 18.43 6.40 22.49
CA TYR A 69 17.84 5.05 22.50
C TYR A 69 17.17 4.74 23.86
N CYS A 70 17.84 5.00 24.98
CA CYS A 70 17.28 4.81 26.31
C CYS A 70 16.06 5.71 26.57
N ASN A 71 16.09 6.97 26.14
CA ASN A 71 14.97 7.89 26.26
C ASN A 71 13.75 7.42 25.45
N LEU A 72 13.96 7.02 24.19
CA LEU A 72 12.91 6.44 23.35
C LEU A 72 12.33 5.16 24.00
N LYS A 73 13.20 4.28 24.52
CA LYS A 73 12.76 3.06 25.22
C LYS A 73 11.99 3.37 26.50
N ASN A 74 12.38 4.42 27.23
CA ASN A 74 11.68 4.85 28.43
C ASN A 74 10.36 5.56 28.11
N GLU A 75 10.25 6.31 27.01
CA GLU A 75 9.00 6.86 26.51
C GLU A 75 8.04 5.73 26.10
N ILE A 76 8.53 4.72 25.37
CA ILE A 76 7.77 3.51 25.03
C ILE A 76 7.27 2.80 26.29
N LYS A 77 8.15 2.61 27.29
CA LYS A 77 7.76 2.05 28.59
C LYS A 77 6.73 2.91 29.31
N LYS A 78 6.89 4.25 29.34
CA LYS A 78 5.94 5.14 30.02
C LYS A 78 4.55 5.10 29.39
N ILE A 79 4.48 5.06 28.06
CA ILE A 79 3.22 4.88 27.31
C ILE A 79 2.56 3.53 27.71
N TYR A 80 3.36 2.46 27.73
CA TYR A 80 2.92 1.12 28.15
C TYR A 80 2.48 1.04 29.63
N PHE A 81 3.17 1.74 30.55
CA PHE A 81 2.80 1.80 31.96
C PHE A 81 1.60 2.71 32.23
N GLN A 82 1.36 3.75 31.42
CA GLN A 82 0.17 4.59 31.52
C GLN A 82 -1.09 3.86 31.04
N SER A 83 -0.99 3.00 30.01
CA SER A 83 -2.09 2.10 29.64
C SER A 83 -2.35 1.02 30.70
N ASN A 84 -1.30 0.50 31.35
CA ASN A 84 -1.43 -0.55 32.37
C ASN A 84 -1.79 -0.04 33.78
N LYS A 85 -1.74 1.26 34.08
CA LYS A 85 -2.20 1.79 35.39
C LYS A 85 -3.71 1.62 35.64
N LYS A 86 -4.50 1.23 34.64
CA LYS A 86 -5.90 0.80 34.83
C LYS A 86 -6.06 -0.67 35.24
N HIS A 87 -5.04 -1.51 35.14
CA HIS A 87 -5.10 -2.90 35.59
C HIS A 87 -3.79 -3.31 36.26
N ASN A 88 -3.84 -3.48 37.59
CA ASN A 88 -2.68 -3.71 38.43
C ASN A 88 -2.09 -5.13 38.28
N LYS A 89 -0.74 -5.13 38.28
CA LYS A 89 0.24 -6.04 38.88
C LYS A 89 0.44 -7.50 38.41
N ASP A 90 1.72 -7.70 38.10
CA ASP A 90 2.59 -8.88 38.30
C ASP A 90 2.29 -10.13 37.46
N ASN A 91 3.00 -10.24 36.33
CA ASN A 91 4.06 -11.23 36.10
C ASN A 91 4.53 -11.16 34.63
N GLU A 92 5.73 -11.67 34.37
CA GLU A 92 6.45 -11.69 33.09
C GLU A 92 5.53 -11.78 31.86
N VAL A 93 5.39 -10.66 31.13
CA VAL A 93 4.42 -10.56 30.04
C VAL A 93 5.02 -11.16 28.78
N PHE A 94 4.69 -12.44 28.53
CA PHE A 94 4.40 -12.89 27.18
C PHE A 94 3.44 -11.87 26.56
N ILE A 95 3.90 -11.13 25.54
CA ILE A 95 3.05 -10.18 24.82
C ILE A 95 1.91 -10.99 24.21
N ASN A 96 0.71 -10.84 24.75
CA ASN A 96 -0.48 -11.48 24.21
C ASN A 96 -0.81 -10.80 22.87
N GLU A 97 -0.91 -11.56 21.78
CA GLU A 97 -1.31 -11.03 20.46
C GLU A 97 -2.60 -10.20 20.53
N GLU A 98 -3.47 -10.52 21.49
CA GLU A 98 -4.72 -9.82 21.74
C GLU A 98 -4.53 -8.37 22.23
N ASP A 99 -3.52 -8.10 23.06
CA ASP A 99 -3.21 -6.75 23.56
C ASP A 99 -2.67 -5.87 22.43
N SER A 100 -1.79 -6.43 21.59
CA SER A 100 -1.24 -5.76 20.41
C SER A 100 -2.34 -5.42 19.41
N ILE A 101 -3.24 -6.36 19.12
CA ILE A 101 -4.41 -6.12 18.26
C ILE A 101 -5.32 -5.05 18.86
N ASN A 102 -5.55 -5.08 20.17
CA ASN A 102 -6.39 -4.10 20.85
C ASN A 102 -5.78 -2.69 20.80
N TRP A 103 -4.46 -2.59 20.94
CA TRP A 103 -3.75 -1.32 20.79
C TRP A 103 -3.95 -0.73 19.39
N LEU A 104 -3.78 -1.55 18.34
CA LEU A 104 -3.94 -1.12 16.94
C LEU A 104 -5.35 -0.61 16.60
N LYS A 105 -6.38 -1.07 17.32
CA LYS A 105 -7.78 -0.62 17.12
C LYS A 105 -8.03 0.80 17.64
N HIS A 106 -7.25 1.24 18.62
CA HIS A 106 -7.52 2.48 19.38
C HIS A 106 -6.43 3.54 19.25
N ASN A 107 -5.25 3.17 18.74
CA ASN A 107 -4.09 4.06 18.71
C ASN A 107 -3.46 4.09 17.31
N ILE A 108 -2.92 5.24 16.94
CA ILE A 108 -2.19 5.47 15.68
C ILE A 108 -0.77 6.01 15.92
N GLU A 109 -0.45 6.39 17.16
CA GLU A 109 0.83 6.96 17.56
C GLU A 109 1.32 6.34 18.87
N PRO A 110 2.66 6.27 19.07
CA PRO A 110 3.71 6.70 18.16
C PRO A 110 3.90 5.72 16.98
N GLU A 111 4.24 6.25 15.79
CA GLU A 111 4.37 5.49 14.54
C GLU A 111 5.32 4.28 14.63
N ILE A 112 6.39 4.39 15.43
CA ILE A 112 7.35 3.29 15.67
C ILE A 112 6.64 2.09 16.32
N ILE A 113 5.78 2.34 17.33
CA ILE A 113 5.01 1.30 18.01
C ILE A 113 3.95 0.76 17.04
N LEU A 114 3.28 1.63 16.28
CA LEU A 114 2.32 1.22 15.27
C LEU A 114 2.95 0.21 14.29
N HIS A 115 4.08 0.54 13.66
CA HIS A 115 4.75 -0.36 12.71
C HIS A 115 5.21 -1.66 13.35
N GLN A 116 5.75 -1.60 14.57
CA GLN A 116 6.17 -2.80 15.29
C GLN A 116 4.98 -3.74 15.55
N LEU A 117 3.91 -3.24 16.17
CA LEU A 117 2.73 -4.04 16.47
C LEU A 117 2.03 -4.51 15.20
N TRP A 118 2.07 -3.70 14.13
CA TRP A 118 1.55 -4.09 12.82
C TRP A 118 2.34 -5.30 12.29
N ALA A 119 3.67 -5.25 12.29
CA ALA A 119 4.50 -6.37 11.84
C ALA A 119 4.27 -7.64 12.69
N GLU A 120 4.25 -7.51 14.02
CA GLU A 120 4.08 -8.65 14.95
C GLU A 120 2.72 -9.33 14.78
N THR A 121 1.65 -8.56 14.58
CA THR A 121 0.30 -9.11 14.48
C THR A 121 -0.14 -9.40 13.03
N ALA A 122 0.78 -9.34 12.06
CA ALA A 122 0.48 -9.53 10.63
C ALA A 122 -0.12 -10.92 10.35
N HIS A 123 0.43 -11.98 10.96
CA HIS A 123 -0.09 -13.34 10.80
C HIS A 123 -1.54 -13.43 11.27
N TYR A 124 -1.85 -12.89 12.45
CA TYR A 124 -3.21 -12.87 13.00
C TYR A 124 -4.17 -12.08 12.08
N ARG A 125 -3.79 -10.87 11.67
CA ARG A 125 -4.64 -10.02 10.82
C ARG A 125 -4.94 -10.68 9.48
N ASN A 126 -3.92 -11.21 8.82
CA ASN A 126 -4.05 -11.78 7.48
C ASN A 126 -4.80 -13.13 7.46
N THR A 127 -4.80 -13.88 8.56
CA THR A 127 -5.47 -15.20 8.63
C THR A 127 -6.87 -15.15 9.24
N LYS A 128 -7.11 -14.32 10.26
CA LYS A 128 -8.40 -14.27 10.97
C LYS A 128 -9.36 -13.17 10.51
N LEU A 129 -8.91 -12.16 9.77
CA LEU A 129 -9.78 -11.06 9.28
C LEU A 129 -10.39 -11.32 7.90
N ILE A 130 -10.40 -12.56 7.41
CA ILE A 130 -10.89 -12.89 6.06
C ILE A 130 -12.32 -12.35 5.81
N ASN A 131 -13.12 -12.09 6.85
CA ASN A 131 -14.50 -11.61 6.70
C ASN A 131 -14.78 -10.21 7.30
N GLU A 132 -13.78 -9.48 7.80
CA GLU A 132 -14.00 -8.17 8.44
C GLU A 132 -13.29 -7.04 7.67
N ASN A 133 -13.98 -5.92 7.45
CA ASN A 133 -13.41 -4.77 6.75
C ASN A 133 -12.34 -4.08 7.61
N ALA A 134 -11.08 -4.44 7.38
CA ALA A 134 -9.92 -4.01 8.17
C ALA A 134 -9.80 -2.48 8.27
N ILE A 135 -10.20 -1.73 7.24
CA ILE A 135 -10.15 -0.26 7.21
C ILE A 135 -10.97 0.35 8.34
N HIS A 136 -12.13 -0.22 8.69
CA HIS A 136 -12.97 0.30 9.78
C HIS A 136 -12.44 -0.11 11.16
N LYS A 137 -11.69 -1.22 11.23
CA LYS A 137 -11.17 -1.77 12.49
C LYS A 137 -9.90 -1.08 12.94
N TYR A 138 -9.05 -0.66 12.01
CA TYR A 138 -7.75 -0.06 12.30
C TYR A 138 -7.69 1.40 11.81
N PRO A 139 -7.81 2.39 12.71
CA PRO A 139 -7.86 3.81 12.33
C PRO A 139 -6.60 4.30 11.58
N ALA A 140 -5.45 3.66 11.81
CA ALA A 140 -4.20 3.99 11.14
C ALA A 140 -4.27 3.79 9.61
N LEU A 141 -5.08 2.82 9.14
CA LEU A 141 -5.26 2.59 7.71
C LEU A 141 -5.89 3.80 7.02
N LYS A 142 -6.72 4.59 7.71
CA LYS A 142 -7.36 5.79 7.13
C LYS A 142 -6.47 7.03 7.12
N LYS A 143 -5.24 6.94 7.63
CA LYS A 143 -4.29 8.05 7.70
C LYS A 143 -3.28 7.97 6.55
N ALA A 144 -2.45 9.01 6.42
CA ALA A 144 -1.39 9.04 5.41
C ALA A 144 -0.47 7.81 5.49
N ILE A 145 -0.23 7.28 6.69
CA ILE A 145 0.57 6.07 6.92
C ILE A 145 -0.06 4.77 6.39
N GLY A 146 -1.33 4.80 6.00
CA GLY A 146 -2.09 3.61 5.58
C GLY A 146 -1.46 2.83 4.43
N HIS A 147 -0.86 3.51 3.42
CA HIS A 147 -0.13 2.78 2.36
C HIS A 147 1.03 1.96 2.89
N ILE A 148 1.75 2.47 3.90
CA ILE A 148 2.90 1.76 4.45
C ILE A 148 2.42 0.47 5.13
N LEU A 149 1.30 0.55 5.86
CA LEU A 149 0.69 -0.62 6.49
C LEU A 149 0.20 -1.65 5.46
N ILE A 150 -0.37 -1.19 4.34
CA ILE A 150 -0.75 -2.04 3.20
C ILE A 150 0.47 -2.71 2.58
N ASP A 151 1.56 -1.96 2.35
CA ASP A 151 2.83 -2.49 1.83
C ASP A 151 3.42 -3.54 2.79
N MET A 152 3.35 -3.30 4.10
CA MET A 152 3.82 -4.25 5.12
C MET A 152 3.03 -5.56 5.09
N ASP A 153 1.70 -5.50 5.07
CA ASP A 153 0.85 -6.69 5.01
C ASP A 153 1.01 -7.43 3.68
N PHE A 154 1.09 -6.71 2.56
CA PHE A 154 1.37 -7.32 1.26
C PHE A 154 2.73 -8.04 1.23
N SER A 155 3.76 -7.42 1.78
CA SER A 155 5.11 -8.01 1.85
C SER A 155 5.15 -9.25 2.76
N HIS A 156 4.30 -9.29 3.79
CA HIS A 156 4.12 -10.47 4.63
C HIS A 156 3.41 -11.61 3.87
N LEU A 157 2.36 -11.30 3.11
CA LEU A 157 1.61 -12.26 2.30
C LEU A 157 2.43 -12.80 1.12
N PHE A 158 3.24 -11.94 0.49
CA PHE A 158 3.99 -12.23 -0.72
C PHE A 158 5.44 -11.75 -0.60
N PRO A 159 6.29 -12.48 0.14
CA PRO A 159 7.69 -12.11 0.33
C PRO A 159 8.41 -11.88 -1.01
N SER A 160 9.22 -10.82 -1.07
CA SER A 160 10.05 -10.42 -2.22
C SER A 160 9.29 -9.92 -3.45
N LYS A 161 7.96 -9.79 -3.41
CA LYS A 161 7.14 -9.32 -4.54
C LYS A 161 6.76 -7.84 -4.47
N ASP A 162 7.24 -7.12 -3.45
CA ASP A 162 6.86 -5.74 -3.14
C ASP A 162 7.32 -4.72 -4.21
N GLN A 163 8.39 -5.01 -4.94
CA GLN A 163 8.92 -4.15 -6.03
C GLN A 163 8.59 -4.66 -7.44
N TYR A 164 7.88 -5.77 -7.59
CA TYR A 164 7.74 -6.47 -8.89
C TYR A 164 7.07 -5.60 -9.97
N LEU A 165 6.04 -4.83 -9.59
CA LEU A 165 5.39 -3.94 -10.54
C LEU A 165 6.37 -2.89 -11.06
N LEU A 166 7.09 -2.20 -10.15
CA LEU A 166 8.08 -1.19 -10.52
C LEU A 166 9.19 -1.76 -11.40
N GLN A 167 9.73 -2.93 -11.06
CA GLN A 167 10.79 -3.59 -11.82
C GLN A 167 10.37 -3.99 -13.25
N LYS A 168 9.09 -4.32 -13.44
CA LYS A 168 8.57 -4.82 -14.73
C LYS A 168 7.85 -3.76 -15.55
N PHE A 169 7.55 -2.59 -14.98
CA PHE A 169 6.72 -1.59 -15.62
C PHE A 169 7.35 -1.04 -16.90
N ASP A 170 8.63 -0.70 -16.88
CA ASP A 170 9.33 -0.19 -18.07
C ASP A 170 9.42 -1.24 -19.18
N VAL A 171 9.65 -2.51 -18.82
CA VAL A 171 9.65 -3.63 -19.76
C VAL A 171 8.28 -3.80 -20.40
N PHE A 172 7.21 -3.73 -19.60
CA PHE A 172 5.83 -3.75 -20.08
C PHE A 172 5.55 -2.60 -21.04
N LYS A 173 5.93 -1.36 -20.70
CA LYS A 173 5.76 -0.19 -21.58
C LYS A 173 6.40 -0.41 -22.95
N ASN A 174 7.63 -0.92 -22.99
CA ASN A 174 8.34 -1.16 -24.24
C ASN A 174 7.70 -2.25 -25.09
N LYS A 175 7.21 -3.32 -24.45
CA LYS A 175 6.45 -4.38 -25.13
C LYS A 175 5.13 -3.86 -25.68
N LEU A 176 4.44 -3.02 -24.91
CA LEU A 176 3.19 -2.39 -25.31
C LEU A 176 3.36 -1.46 -26.53
N LYS A 177 4.46 -0.69 -26.59
CA LYS A 177 4.83 0.10 -27.79
C LYS A 177 4.95 -0.78 -29.03
N THR A 178 5.54 -1.97 -28.90
CA THR A 178 5.72 -2.92 -30.01
C THR A 178 4.38 -3.55 -30.40
N TYR A 179 3.59 -3.99 -29.41
CA TYR A 179 2.27 -4.56 -29.60
C TYR A 179 1.35 -3.64 -30.42
N PHE A 180 1.36 -2.33 -30.14
CA PHE A 180 0.51 -1.38 -30.85
C PHE A 180 0.97 -1.03 -32.27
N LYS A 181 2.24 -1.26 -32.65
CA LYS A 181 2.68 -1.08 -34.04
C LYS A 181 1.95 -2.02 -35.02
N GLY A 182 1.50 -3.18 -34.54
CA GLY A 182 0.77 -4.17 -35.34
C GLY A 182 -0.75 -4.01 -35.32
N GLN A 183 -1.30 -3.05 -34.56
CA GLN A 183 -2.75 -2.87 -34.41
C GLN A 183 -3.30 -1.88 -35.42
N LEU A 184 -4.24 -2.34 -36.26
CA LEU A 184 -4.85 -1.52 -37.32
C LEU A 184 -6.23 -0.96 -36.94
N ASN A 185 -6.88 -1.49 -35.89
CA ASN A 185 -8.26 -1.17 -35.51
C ASN A 185 -8.36 -0.48 -34.15
N LEU A 186 -7.70 0.68 -34.01
CA LEU A 186 -7.73 1.48 -32.78
C LEU A 186 -8.70 2.65 -32.96
N ASN A 187 -9.53 2.93 -31.96
CA ASN A 187 -10.37 4.12 -31.99
C ASN A 187 -9.56 5.39 -31.70
N VAL A 188 -10.12 6.58 -31.97
CA VAL A 188 -9.44 7.88 -31.81
C VAL A 188 -8.88 8.08 -30.40
N PHE A 189 -9.63 7.66 -29.37
CA PHE A 189 -9.20 7.77 -27.98
C PHE A 189 -7.99 6.86 -27.69
N GLU A 190 -8.03 5.60 -28.11
CA GLU A 190 -6.91 4.64 -27.98
C GLU A 190 -5.68 5.16 -28.73
N GLN A 191 -5.84 5.67 -29.95
CA GLN A 191 -4.74 6.26 -30.73
C GLN A 191 -4.10 7.45 -30.01
N ASN A 192 -4.89 8.33 -29.40
CA ASN A 192 -4.37 9.48 -28.67
C ASN A 192 -3.56 9.08 -27.43
N ILE A 193 -4.00 8.05 -26.70
CA ILE A 193 -3.23 7.52 -25.56
C ILE A 193 -1.94 6.85 -26.04
N ILE A 194 -2.00 6.05 -27.11
CA ILE A 194 -0.83 5.36 -27.66
C ILE A 194 0.23 6.36 -28.14
N LYS A 195 -0.18 7.48 -28.76
CA LYS A 195 0.73 8.58 -29.10
C LYS A 195 1.47 9.11 -27.86
N LYS A 196 0.77 9.27 -26.73
CA LYS A 196 1.39 9.71 -25.46
C LYS A 196 2.35 8.67 -24.87
N ILE A 197 2.14 7.37 -25.13
CA ILE A 197 3.06 6.29 -24.72
C ILE A 197 4.34 6.32 -25.59
N ILE A 198 4.18 6.44 -26.91
CA ILE A 198 5.30 6.39 -27.86
C ILE A 198 6.13 7.66 -27.81
N LEU A 199 5.47 8.83 -27.78
CA LEU A 199 6.08 10.15 -27.82
C LEU A 199 5.55 11.00 -26.65
N PRO A 200 6.03 10.76 -25.42
CA PRO A 200 5.58 11.50 -24.25
C PRO A 200 6.06 12.95 -24.30
N ALA A 201 5.15 13.90 -24.08
CA ALA A 201 5.49 15.33 -24.02
C ALA A 201 6.31 15.72 -22.77
N LYS A 202 6.19 14.94 -21.69
CA LYS A 202 6.88 15.12 -20.41
C LYS A 202 7.24 13.76 -19.83
N LEU A 203 8.30 13.71 -19.02
CA LEU A 203 8.67 12.51 -18.26
C LEU A 203 7.47 12.07 -17.39
N GLY A 204 7.12 10.77 -17.43
CA GLY A 204 6.00 10.20 -16.68
C GLY A 204 4.64 10.27 -17.39
N ASN A 205 4.50 11.02 -18.50
CA ASN A 205 3.27 11.00 -19.30
C ASN A 205 3.04 9.63 -19.96
N ASP A 206 4.11 8.93 -20.32
CA ASP A 206 4.07 7.57 -20.84
C ASP A 206 3.59 6.58 -19.76
N ASP A 207 4.00 6.76 -18.50
CA ASP A 207 3.50 5.95 -17.39
C ASP A 207 2.00 6.10 -17.22
N LEU A 208 1.54 7.35 -17.15
CA LEU A 208 0.12 7.66 -17.03
C LEU A 208 -0.68 7.06 -18.19
N ALA A 209 -0.22 7.29 -19.42
CA ALA A 209 -0.87 6.79 -20.62
C ALA A 209 -0.91 5.25 -20.64
N THR A 210 0.14 4.60 -20.13
CA THR A 210 0.23 3.14 -20.00
C THR A 210 -0.81 2.60 -19.00
N ILE A 211 -1.01 3.27 -17.86
CA ILE A 211 -2.05 2.86 -16.90
C ILE A 211 -3.44 3.15 -17.48
N GLN A 212 -3.63 4.28 -18.18
CA GLN A 212 -4.91 4.65 -18.78
C GLN A 212 -5.35 3.69 -19.89
N ILE A 213 -4.42 3.16 -20.71
CA ILE A 213 -4.77 2.21 -21.78
C ILE A 213 -5.01 0.80 -21.25
N LEU A 214 -4.47 0.45 -20.08
CA LEU A 214 -4.48 -0.91 -19.53
C LEU A 214 -5.90 -1.53 -19.47
N PRO A 215 -6.96 -0.83 -19.00
CA PRO A 215 -8.30 -1.40 -19.02
C PRO A 215 -8.82 -1.63 -20.45
N TYR A 216 -8.40 -0.84 -21.43
CA TYR A 216 -8.87 -0.93 -22.81
C TYR A 216 -8.24 -2.07 -23.61
N LEU A 217 -7.17 -2.70 -23.08
CA LEU A 217 -6.59 -3.92 -23.64
C LEU A 217 -7.53 -5.13 -23.56
N PHE A 218 -8.62 -5.04 -22.79
CA PHE A 218 -9.56 -6.13 -22.57
C PHE A 218 -10.98 -5.77 -22.97
N LYS A 219 -11.70 -6.74 -23.54
CA LYS A 219 -13.15 -6.62 -23.76
C LYS A 219 -13.91 -6.86 -22.43
N PRO A 220 -14.95 -6.05 -22.12
CA PRO A 220 -15.78 -6.31 -20.96
C PRO A 220 -16.45 -7.67 -20.98
N VAL A 221 -16.47 -8.33 -19.82
CA VAL A 221 -17.03 -9.66 -19.59
C VAL A 221 -18.35 -9.53 -18.84
N ASN A 222 -19.28 -10.46 -19.06
CA ASN A 222 -20.55 -10.48 -18.34
C ASN A 222 -20.32 -10.73 -16.84
N ILE A 223 -20.90 -9.87 -15.99
CA ILE A 223 -20.83 -9.94 -14.53
C ILE A 223 -22.16 -10.40 -13.95
N LYS A 224 -22.09 -11.14 -12.84
CA LYS A 224 -23.26 -11.55 -12.04
C LYS A 224 -23.52 -10.50 -10.97
N ILE A 225 -24.64 -9.79 -11.07
CA ILE A 225 -25.04 -8.78 -10.08
C ILE A 225 -26.17 -9.34 -9.22
N PRO A 226 -26.03 -9.34 -7.88
CA PRO A 226 -27.09 -9.78 -6.99
C PRO A 226 -28.23 -8.75 -6.94
N LYS A 227 -29.46 -9.24 -7.11
CA LYS A 227 -30.71 -8.50 -6.96
C LYS A 227 -31.51 -9.11 -5.83
N LYS A 228 -31.79 -8.30 -4.81
CA LYS A 228 -32.74 -8.66 -3.75
C LYS A 228 -34.14 -8.57 -4.33
N THR A 229 -34.86 -9.68 -4.33
CA THR A 229 -36.27 -9.75 -4.72
C THR A 229 -37.09 -10.30 -3.57
N ALA A 230 -38.31 -9.83 -3.41
CA ALA A 230 -39.29 -10.49 -2.55
C ALA A 230 -40.09 -11.46 -3.41
N ASN A 231 -40.25 -12.69 -2.95
CA ASN A 231 -41.23 -13.61 -3.53
C ASN A 231 -42.66 -13.19 -3.11
N GLU A 232 -43.69 -13.81 -3.69
CA GLU A 232 -45.11 -13.58 -3.36
C GLU A 232 -45.40 -13.71 -1.85
N ASP A 233 -44.64 -14.57 -1.15
CA ASP A 233 -44.72 -14.78 0.31
C ASP A 233 -43.86 -13.81 1.15
N ASN A 234 -43.41 -12.68 0.59
CA ASN A 234 -42.50 -11.71 1.24
C ASN A 234 -41.14 -12.29 1.72
N GLN A 235 -40.78 -13.50 1.33
CA GLN A 235 -39.46 -14.07 1.60
C GLN A 235 -38.40 -13.41 0.70
N LYS A 236 -37.33 -12.89 1.32
CA LYS A 236 -36.20 -12.28 0.62
C LYS A 236 -35.37 -13.35 -0.09
N THR A 237 -35.35 -13.32 -1.41
CA THR A 237 -34.48 -14.17 -2.23
C THR A 237 -33.42 -13.33 -2.95
N ILE A 238 -32.25 -13.91 -3.19
CA ILE A 238 -31.19 -13.29 -4.01
C ILE A 238 -31.27 -13.93 -5.39
N LYS A 239 -31.71 -13.16 -6.39
CA LYS A 239 -31.58 -13.50 -7.81
C LYS A 239 -30.33 -12.84 -8.37
N TYR A 240 -29.81 -13.36 -9.48
CA TYR A 240 -28.68 -12.75 -10.18
C TYR A 240 -29.11 -12.26 -11.55
N CYS A 241 -28.70 -11.05 -11.93
CA CYS A 241 -28.79 -10.61 -13.31
C CYS A 241 -27.40 -10.60 -13.94
N MET A 242 -27.31 -11.07 -15.19
CA MET A 242 -26.12 -10.92 -16.00
C MET A 242 -26.13 -9.51 -16.60
N GLN A 243 -25.10 -8.73 -16.31
CA GLN A 243 -24.89 -7.42 -16.93
C GLN A 243 -23.54 -7.41 -17.64
N LYS A 244 -23.47 -6.81 -18.82
CA LYS A 244 -22.21 -6.55 -19.50
C LYS A 244 -21.80 -5.10 -19.24
N PRO A 245 -20.69 -4.85 -18.53
CA PRO A 245 -20.18 -3.49 -18.36
C PRO A 245 -19.77 -2.88 -19.71
N SER A 246 -19.84 -1.56 -19.83
CA SER A 246 -19.23 -0.84 -20.94
C SER A 246 -17.70 -0.75 -20.78
N LYS A 247 -16.99 -0.41 -21.85
CA LYS A 247 -15.53 -0.13 -21.78
C LYS A 247 -15.23 1.00 -20.80
N LEU A 248 -16.09 2.02 -20.72
CA LEU A 248 -15.93 3.13 -19.79
C LEU A 248 -16.15 2.71 -18.33
N GLU A 249 -17.12 1.84 -18.07
CA GLU A 249 -17.38 1.32 -16.73
C GLU A 249 -16.21 0.46 -16.23
N GLN A 250 -15.69 -0.42 -17.09
CA GLN A 250 -14.47 -1.18 -16.84
C GLN A 250 -13.26 -0.27 -16.58
N ALA A 251 -13.04 0.74 -17.42
CA ALA A 251 -11.96 1.70 -17.21
C ALA A 251 -12.12 2.41 -15.87
N SER A 252 -13.33 2.89 -15.56
CA SER A 252 -13.62 3.59 -14.30
C SER A 252 -13.41 2.72 -13.05
N ALA A 253 -13.48 1.40 -13.18
CA ALA A 253 -13.23 0.46 -12.10
C ALA A 253 -11.71 0.23 -11.84
N VAL A 254 -10.84 0.76 -12.71
CA VAL A 254 -9.40 0.75 -12.53
C VAL A 254 -8.89 2.15 -12.26
N ILE A 255 -9.28 3.12 -13.10
CA ILE A 255 -8.75 4.47 -13.14
C ILE A 255 -9.80 5.50 -13.54
N VAL A 256 -9.84 6.63 -12.83
CA VAL A 256 -10.76 7.73 -13.07
C VAL A 256 -9.98 9.03 -13.18
N ASN A 257 -10.28 9.82 -14.21
CA ASN A 257 -9.74 11.16 -14.39
C ASN A 257 -10.73 12.17 -13.79
N ILE A 258 -10.22 13.08 -12.97
CA ILE A 258 -10.99 14.11 -12.27
C ILE A 258 -10.31 15.45 -12.54
N THR A 259 -11.03 16.40 -13.12
CA THR A 259 -10.40 17.68 -13.52
C THR A 259 -10.11 18.57 -12.31
N ASN A 260 -11.02 18.62 -11.33
CA ASN A 260 -10.93 19.49 -10.17
C ASN A 260 -10.84 18.67 -8.87
N SER A 261 -9.93 19.03 -7.97
CA SER A 261 -9.80 18.40 -6.65
C SER A 261 -11.09 18.44 -5.82
N ASN A 262 -11.95 19.41 -6.07
CA ASN A 262 -13.25 19.52 -5.39
C ASN A 262 -14.21 18.38 -5.77
N ASP A 263 -14.02 17.76 -6.95
CA ASP A 263 -14.91 16.71 -7.47
C ASP A 263 -14.51 15.31 -7.01
N ILE A 264 -13.43 15.16 -6.23
CA ILE A 264 -12.98 13.85 -5.75
C ILE A 264 -14.07 13.19 -4.88
N LYS A 265 -14.62 13.95 -3.93
CA LYS A 265 -15.66 13.44 -3.02
C LYS A 265 -16.94 13.09 -3.75
N THR A 266 -17.40 13.98 -4.63
CA THR A 266 -18.63 13.77 -5.40
C THR A 266 -18.49 12.56 -6.34
N THR A 267 -17.33 12.40 -7.00
CA THR A 267 -17.02 11.23 -7.83
C THR A 267 -17.04 9.93 -7.01
N HIS A 268 -16.46 9.96 -5.80
CA HIS A 268 -16.47 8.80 -4.90
C HIS A 268 -17.89 8.44 -4.44
N GLU A 269 -18.69 9.43 -4.02
CA GLU A 269 -20.08 9.23 -3.61
C GLU A 269 -20.94 8.63 -4.73
N GLN A 270 -20.75 9.08 -5.97
CA GLN A 270 -21.43 8.49 -7.13
C GLN A 270 -21.10 6.99 -7.30
N LYS A 271 -19.83 6.61 -7.11
CA LYS A 271 -19.42 5.20 -7.13
C LYS A 271 -20.04 4.40 -5.98
N VAL A 272 -20.08 4.96 -4.78
CA VAL A 272 -20.72 4.34 -3.60
C VAL A 272 -22.20 4.10 -3.87
N ASN A 273 -22.92 5.10 -4.36
CA ASN A 273 -24.34 4.99 -4.69
C ASN A 273 -24.59 3.92 -5.76
N ARG A 274 -23.77 3.90 -6.81
CA ARG A 274 -23.87 2.90 -7.88
C ARG A 274 -23.60 1.48 -7.38
N ALA A 275 -22.57 1.28 -6.57
CA ALA A 275 -22.26 -0.02 -5.97
C ALA A 275 -23.40 -0.47 -5.06
N PHE A 276 -23.92 0.43 -4.23
CA PHE A 276 -25.05 0.16 -3.33
C PHE A 276 -26.31 -0.30 -4.08
N ILE A 277 -26.68 0.40 -5.16
CA ILE A 277 -27.80 0.02 -6.04
C ILE A 277 -27.63 -1.40 -6.58
N ASN A 278 -26.39 -1.80 -6.87
CA ASN A 278 -26.05 -3.13 -7.38
C ASN A 278 -25.81 -4.18 -6.29
N ASN A 279 -26.04 -3.86 -5.01
CA ASN A 279 -25.68 -4.70 -3.85
C ASN A 279 -24.20 -5.13 -3.86
N LEU A 280 -23.33 -4.25 -4.34
CA LEU A 280 -21.88 -4.38 -4.34
C LEU A 280 -21.26 -3.37 -3.38
N THR A 281 -19.99 -3.57 -3.06
CA THR A 281 -19.16 -2.57 -2.37
C THR A 281 -18.18 -1.95 -3.36
N VAL A 282 -17.87 -0.68 -3.15
CA VAL A 282 -16.83 0.00 -3.93
C VAL A 282 -15.51 -0.67 -3.62
N GLN A 283 -14.79 -1.04 -4.69
CA GLN A 283 -13.45 -1.58 -4.59
C GLN A 283 -12.41 -0.49 -4.83
N PRO A 284 -11.16 -0.69 -4.37
CA PRO A 284 -10.05 0.22 -4.64
C PRO A 284 -9.91 0.57 -6.12
N TYR A 285 -9.66 1.85 -6.42
CA TYR A 285 -9.40 2.35 -7.76
C TYR A 285 -8.42 3.52 -7.75
N ILE A 286 -7.87 3.87 -8.91
CA ILE A 286 -6.94 4.99 -9.06
C ILE A 286 -7.73 6.25 -9.45
N ALA A 287 -7.48 7.37 -8.79
CA ALA A 287 -7.96 8.68 -9.20
C ALA A 287 -6.77 9.55 -9.65
N ILE A 288 -6.93 10.20 -10.79
CA ILE A 288 -6.00 11.22 -11.30
C ILE A 288 -6.71 12.55 -11.19
N VAL A 289 -6.08 13.53 -10.56
CA VAL A 289 -6.66 14.85 -10.34
C VAL A 289 -5.80 15.89 -11.05
N GLY A 290 -6.38 16.56 -12.02
CA GLY A 290 -5.71 17.56 -12.86
C GLY A 290 -6.25 17.56 -14.29
N ASN A 291 -6.00 18.65 -15.03
CA ASN A 291 -6.49 18.80 -16.39
C ASN A 291 -5.55 18.12 -17.39
N ILE A 292 -5.96 16.96 -17.93
CA ILE A 292 -5.14 16.11 -18.81
C ILE A 292 -4.89 16.74 -20.19
N GLU A 293 -5.70 17.73 -20.55
CA GLU A 293 -5.58 18.50 -21.79
C GLU A 293 -4.63 19.68 -21.64
N ASP A 294 -4.43 20.16 -20.41
CA ASP A 294 -3.51 21.24 -20.11
C ASP A 294 -2.14 20.69 -19.69
N ALA A 295 -1.16 20.84 -20.59
CA ALA A 295 0.20 20.42 -20.33
C ALA A 295 0.82 21.12 -19.10
N SER A 296 0.33 22.29 -18.69
CA SER A 296 0.83 23.03 -17.53
C SER A 296 0.19 22.60 -16.20
N SER A 297 -0.87 21.80 -16.24
CA SER A 297 -1.60 21.35 -15.05
C SER A 297 -0.77 20.38 -14.20
N ILE A 298 -0.77 20.60 -12.88
CA ILE A 298 -0.17 19.67 -11.92
C ILE A 298 -1.11 18.48 -11.77
N MET A 299 -0.59 17.29 -12.10
CA MET A 299 -1.30 16.03 -11.94
C MET A 299 -1.03 15.44 -10.57
N ASN A 300 -2.09 15.22 -9.80
CA ASN A 300 -2.04 14.44 -8.58
C ASN A 300 -2.60 13.04 -8.83
N TYR A 301 -1.98 12.05 -8.20
CA TYR A 301 -2.34 10.65 -8.36
C TYR A 301 -2.72 10.10 -7.01
N TYR A 302 -3.71 9.23 -6.99
CA TYR A 302 -4.32 8.78 -5.76
C TYR A 302 -4.82 7.34 -5.89
N THR A 303 -4.51 6.49 -4.92
CA THR A 303 -5.22 5.22 -4.74
C THR A 303 -6.40 5.44 -3.81
N VAL A 304 -7.62 5.47 -4.35
CA VAL A 304 -8.81 5.63 -3.55
C VAL A 304 -9.19 4.31 -2.89
N ILE A 305 -8.81 4.17 -1.62
CA ILE A 305 -9.28 3.15 -0.69
C ILE A 305 -10.00 3.89 0.42
N ASP A 306 -11.32 3.84 0.43
CA ASP A 306 -12.18 4.67 1.29
C ASP A 306 -11.92 6.18 1.01
N ASN A 307 -10.81 6.77 1.50
CA ASN A 307 -10.46 8.20 1.37
C ASN A 307 -8.95 8.53 1.34
N ILE A 308 -8.05 7.61 0.96
CA ILE A 308 -6.59 7.82 1.04
C ILE A 308 -5.99 8.17 -0.34
N TYR A 309 -4.80 8.77 -0.35
CA TYR A 309 -4.20 9.50 -1.47
C TYR A 309 -2.67 9.24 -1.49
N PHE A 310 -2.08 8.69 -2.57
CA PHE A 310 -0.63 8.35 -2.67
C PHE A 310 0.03 8.82 -3.97
N GLU A 311 1.27 9.31 -3.90
CA GLU A 311 1.94 10.02 -4.99
C GLU A 311 2.62 9.11 -6.04
N THR A 312 2.61 9.60 -7.29
CA THR A 312 2.98 8.97 -8.58
C THR A 312 2.00 7.92 -9.12
N PRO A 313 1.74 7.88 -10.45
CA PRO A 313 0.75 6.98 -11.03
C PRO A 313 1.09 5.50 -10.81
N ILE A 314 2.38 5.14 -10.91
CA ILE A 314 2.82 3.75 -10.77
C ILE A 314 2.66 3.29 -9.32
N LYS A 315 3.04 4.14 -8.34
CA LYS A 315 2.83 3.80 -6.93
C LYS A 315 1.35 3.75 -6.58
N ALA A 316 0.51 4.58 -7.20
CA ALA A 316 -0.93 4.51 -7.04
C ALA A 316 -1.50 3.16 -7.56
N LEU A 317 -1.03 2.68 -8.71
CA LEU A 317 -1.39 1.35 -9.23
C LEU A 317 -0.88 0.22 -8.32
N ASP A 318 0.37 0.32 -7.86
CA ASP A 318 1.01 -0.63 -6.96
C ASP A 318 0.23 -0.78 -5.64
N ILE A 319 -0.03 0.33 -4.94
CA ILE A 319 -0.79 0.31 -3.69
C ILE A 319 -2.24 -0.13 -3.93
N CYS A 320 -2.86 0.29 -5.04
CA CYS A 320 -4.21 -0.16 -5.40
C CYS A 320 -4.26 -1.68 -5.51
N PHE A 321 -3.32 -2.27 -6.25
CA PHE A 321 -3.23 -3.71 -6.38
C PHE A 321 -2.99 -4.40 -5.03
N LYS A 322 -2.00 -3.94 -4.28
CA LYS A 322 -1.61 -4.52 -2.99
C LYS A 322 -2.75 -4.48 -1.97
N SER A 323 -3.60 -3.45 -2.02
CA SER A 323 -4.74 -3.32 -1.12
C SER A 323 -5.77 -4.42 -1.26
N PHE A 324 -5.97 -5.00 -2.46
CA PHE A 324 -6.86 -6.14 -2.65
C PHE A 324 -6.43 -7.33 -1.80
N HIS A 325 -5.14 -7.56 -1.70
CA HIS A 325 -4.61 -8.67 -0.93
C HIS A 325 -4.46 -8.33 0.56
N ALA A 326 -3.84 -7.20 0.89
CA ALA A 326 -3.59 -6.78 2.27
C ALA A 326 -4.89 -6.58 3.08
N LEU A 327 -5.96 -6.15 2.41
CA LEU A 327 -7.26 -5.87 3.04
C LEU A 327 -8.31 -6.95 2.72
N ASN A 328 -7.90 -8.03 2.05
CA ASN A 328 -8.76 -9.13 1.61
C ASN A 328 -10.03 -8.65 0.86
N LEU A 329 -9.84 -7.76 -0.10
CA LEU A 329 -10.91 -7.20 -0.94
C LEU A 329 -11.03 -7.96 -2.25
N ASN A 330 -12.23 -7.95 -2.82
CA ASN A 330 -12.46 -8.54 -4.14
C ASN A 330 -12.02 -7.57 -5.24
N TYR A 331 -11.55 -8.08 -6.37
CA TYR A 331 -11.42 -7.24 -7.55
C TYR A 331 -12.80 -6.70 -7.98
N PRO A 332 -12.88 -5.46 -8.50
CA PRO A 332 -14.13 -4.93 -9.03
C PRO A 332 -14.62 -5.82 -10.17
N PRO A 333 -15.88 -6.29 -10.13
CA PRO A 333 -16.42 -7.19 -11.17
C PRO A 333 -16.27 -6.63 -12.58
N GLU A 334 -16.41 -5.32 -12.75
CA GLU A 334 -16.37 -4.64 -14.05
C GLU A 334 -15.00 -4.73 -14.73
N ALA A 335 -13.92 -4.86 -13.96
CA ALA A 335 -12.54 -4.87 -14.43
C ALA A 335 -11.73 -6.06 -13.90
N GLU A 336 -12.42 -7.12 -13.49
CA GLU A 336 -11.79 -8.25 -12.82
C GLU A 336 -10.64 -8.84 -13.64
N GLN A 337 -10.83 -9.02 -14.94
CA GLN A 337 -9.83 -9.50 -15.89
C GLN A 337 -8.58 -8.60 -15.97
N VAL A 338 -8.74 -7.28 -15.79
CA VAL A 338 -7.63 -6.33 -15.80
C VAL A 338 -6.75 -6.56 -14.57
N TRP A 339 -7.37 -6.72 -13.40
CA TRP A 339 -6.67 -7.01 -12.15
C TRP A 339 -6.05 -8.41 -12.13
N TRP A 340 -6.70 -9.40 -12.74
CA TRP A 340 -6.10 -10.72 -12.95
C TRP A 340 -4.86 -10.68 -13.85
N PHE A 341 -4.89 -9.86 -14.91
CA PHE A 341 -3.69 -9.62 -15.72
C PHE A 341 -2.59 -8.98 -14.87
N ILE A 342 -2.90 -7.96 -14.08
CA ILE A 342 -1.91 -7.29 -13.21
C ILE A 342 -1.28 -8.29 -12.23
N GLN A 343 -2.12 -9.09 -11.57
CA GLN A 343 -1.70 -10.12 -10.63
C GLN A 343 -0.72 -11.12 -11.24
N GLY A 344 -1.07 -11.67 -12.40
CA GLY A 344 -0.30 -12.72 -13.07
C GLY A 344 0.96 -12.18 -13.74
N TYR A 345 0.84 -11.09 -14.49
CA TYR A 345 1.91 -10.55 -15.33
C TYR A 345 2.96 -9.79 -14.50
N PHE A 346 2.54 -8.85 -13.64
CA PHE A 346 3.48 -8.07 -12.84
C PHE A 346 3.93 -8.84 -11.60
N PHE A 347 3.00 -9.31 -10.76
CA PHE A 347 3.33 -9.86 -9.44
C PHE A 347 3.56 -11.38 -9.42
N GLU A 348 3.25 -12.10 -10.50
CA GLU A 348 3.39 -13.56 -10.60
C GLU A 348 2.67 -14.29 -9.45
N ILE A 349 1.57 -13.73 -8.95
CA ILE A 349 0.80 -14.33 -7.85
C ILE A 349 -0.17 -15.34 -8.44
N ALA A 350 -0.11 -16.58 -7.97
CA ALA A 350 -0.95 -17.66 -8.46
C ALA A 350 -2.44 -17.39 -8.17
N ASN A 351 -3.30 -17.70 -9.15
CA ASN A 351 -4.74 -17.63 -8.96
C ASN A 351 -5.24 -18.87 -8.21
N VAL A 352 -5.52 -18.71 -6.90
CA VAL A 352 -6.08 -19.78 -6.06
C VAL A 352 -7.45 -20.25 -6.55
N HIS A 353 -8.27 -19.34 -7.09
CA HIS A 353 -9.59 -19.66 -7.66
C HIS A 353 -9.52 -20.29 -9.05
N LYS A 354 -8.32 -20.43 -9.64
CA LYS A 354 -8.08 -20.96 -11.00
C LYS A 354 -8.97 -20.32 -12.08
N LYS A 355 -9.45 -19.10 -11.85
CA LYS A 355 -10.27 -18.35 -12.81
C LYS A 355 -9.40 -17.97 -14.00
N LYS A 356 -9.86 -18.29 -15.20
CA LYS A 356 -9.11 -18.08 -16.44
C LYS A 356 -9.91 -17.18 -17.37
N PHE A 357 -9.25 -16.14 -17.86
CA PHE A 357 -9.74 -15.29 -18.93
C PHE A 357 -8.85 -15.54 -20.15
N VAL A 358 -9.45 -16.00 -21.25
CA VAL A 358 -8.69 -16.29 -22.48
C VAL A 358 -7.92 -15.05 -22.94
N THR A 359 -8.57 -13.88 -22.91
CA THR A 359 -7.95 -12.59 -23.28
C THR A 359 -6.74 -12.23 -22.42
N VAL A 360 -6.75 -12.56 -21.12
CA VAL A 360 -5.61 -12.33 -20.23
C VAL A 360 -4.44 -13.22 -20.62
N GLN A 361 -4.70 -14.49 -20.92
CA GLN A 361 -3.66 -15.43 -21.35
C GLN A 361 -3.08 -15.07 -22.71
N THR A 362 -3.93 -14.71 -23.67
CA THR A 362 -3.51 -14.28 -25.00
C THR A 362 -2.66 -13.01 -24.91
N LEU A 363 -3.14 -11.97 -24.21
CA LEU A 363 -2.39 -10.72 -24.08
C LEU A 363 -1.06 -10.93 -23.34
N ALA A 364 -1.06 -11.74 -22.26
CA ALA A 364 0.18 -12.04 -21.55
C ALA A 364 1.22 -12.74 -22.45
N LYS A 365 0.77 -13.60 -23.38
CA LYS A 365 1.63 -14.26 -24.36
C LYS A 365 2.09 -13.30 -25.47
N ASP A 366 1.20 -12.43 -25.94
CA ASP A 366 1.54 -11.41 -26.95
C ASP A 366 2.53 -10.37 -26.41
N LEU A 367 2.58 -10.21 -25.09
CA LEU A 367 3.51 -9.36 -24.35
C LEU A 367 4.64 -10.15 -23.68
N GLN A 368 4.87 -11.42 -24.01
CA GLN A 368 6.10 -12.15 -23.63
C GLN A 368 7.20 -11.84 -24.63
#